data_AF-A0A1R2BML2-F1
#
_entry.id   AF-A0A1R2BML2-F1
#
_cell.length_a   1.000
_cell.length_b   1.000
_cell.length_c   1.000
_cell.angle_alpha   90.00
_cell.angle_beta   90.00
_cell.angle_gamma   90.00
#
_symmetry.space_group_name_H-M   'P 1'
#
loop_
_entity.id
_entity.type
_entity.pdbx_description
1 polymer ?
#
loop_
_entity_poly.entity_id
_entity_poly.type
_entity_poly.pdbx_seq_one_letter_code
_entity_poly.pdbx_strand_id
1 'polypeptide(L)'
;MTKKRTKSAKKESSGQKRRPWTPKEDAAIRGLVGENGVKQWTLIAENLYKKYNITGRSGKQCRERWHNHLNSGIIKQPWTLEEEYTLFFTHQKIGNKWAEISQDIPGRTDNSIKNHFYSTVRKFYRKLYGKEGTSEDLKYNLKQITDSVLDNLNSERQNLINEEKLTSDSIEDTPIFPDFSDMIITGQHIKMPQDWAYQDLSFDMEQEVLIYPISPYDNSQFY
;
A
#
# COMPACT_ATOMS: atom_id res chain seq x y z
N MET A 1 14.38 13.54 -60.48
CA MET A 1 14.00 12.30 -59.76
C MET A 1 13.52 12.65 -58.35
N THR A 2 12.21 12.81 -58.15
CA THR A 2 11.62 13.16 -56.84
C THR A 2 11.19 11.88 -56.12
N LYS A 3 11.81 11.60 -54.96
CA LYS A 3 11.51 10.43 -54.13
C LYS A 3 10.14 10.63 -53.45
N LYS A 4 9.12 9.89 -53.91
CA LYS A 4 7.80 9.83 -53.27
C LYS A 4 7.92 9.15 -51.90
N ARG A 5 7.59 9.88 -50.82
CA ARG A 5 7.37 9.35 -49.47
C ARG A 5 6.16 8.42 -49.51
N THR A 6 6.36 7.13 -49.23
CA THR A 6 5.30 6.15 -49.03
C THR A 6 4.63 6.41 -47.68
N LYS A 7 3.33 6.72 -47.69
CA LYS A 7 2.51 6.78 -46.47
C LYS A 7 2.39 5.36 -45.92
N SER A 8 2.95 5.11 -44.73
CA SER A 8 2.76 3.84 -44.02
C SER A 8 1.30 3.66 -43.64
N ALA A 9 0.73 2.51 -44.01
CA ALA A 9 -0.64 2.14 -43.74
C ALA A 9 -0.90 2.04 -42.24
N LYS A 10 -1.99 2.66 -41.78
CA LYS A 10 -2.50 2.56 -40.41
C LYS A 10 -2.94 1.11 -40.18
N LYS A 11 -2.24 0.39 -39.30
CA LYS A 11 -2.61 -0.96 -38.90
C LYS A 11 -3.87 -0.87 -38.04
N GLU A 12 -5.01 -1.30 -38.58
CA GLU A 12 -6.26 -1.43 -37.82
C GLU A 12 -6.02 -2.38 -36.65
N SER A 13 -6.07 -1.86 -35.42
CA SER A 13 -6.06 -2.70 -34.23
C SER A 13 -7.45 -3.32 -34.12
N SER A 14 -7.57 -4.59 -34.50
CA SER A 14 -8.74 -5.39 -34.19
C SER A 14 -9.04 -5.24 -32.70
N GLY A 15 -10.25 -4.75 -32.39
CA GLY A 15 -10.72 -4.52 -31.04
C GLY A 15 -10.90 -5.83 -30.30
N GLN A 16 -9.80 -6.44 -29.86
CA GLN A 16 -9.84 -7.58 -28.96
C GLN A 16 -10.43 -7.09 -27.63
N LYS A 17 -11.64 -7.57 -27.31
CA LYS A 17 -12.28 -7.38 -26.00
C LYS A 17 -11.25 -7.65 -24.90
N ARG A 18 -11.13 -6.71 -23.95
CA ARG A 18 -10.19 -6.81 -22.82
C ARG A 18 -10.53 -8.07 -22.00
N ARG A 19 -9.76 -9.14 -22.17
CA ARG A 19 -9.94 -10.40 -21.44
C ARG A 19 -9.32 -10.30 -20.04
N PRO A 20 -10.10 -10.45 -18.95
CA PRO A 20 -9.58 -10.42 -17.59
C PRO A 20 -8.60 -11.56 -17.35
N TRP A 21 -7.62 -11.36 -16.47
CA TRP A 21 -6.68 -12.40 -16.06
C TRP A 21 -7.32 -13.30 -15.01
N THR A 22 -7.16 -14.61 -15.17
CA THR A 22 -7.66 -15.60 -14.22
C THR A 22 -6.58 -15.98 -13.20
N PRO A 23 -6.94 -16.44 -11.99
CA PRO A 23 -5.96 -16.91 -11.00
C PRO A 23 -5.07 -18.04 -11.52
N LYS A 24 -5.64 -18.93 -12.36
CA LYS A 24 -4.89 -20.01 -13.03
C LYS A 24 -3.80 -19.46 -13.96
N GLU A 25 -4.12 -18.43 -14.74
CA GLU A 25 -3.15 -17.76 -15.61
C GLU A 25 -2.07 -17.05 -14.79
N ASP A 26 -2.45 -16.36 -13.71
CA ASP A 26 -1.50 -15.68 -12.84
C ASP A 26 -0.54 -16.66 -12.17
N ALA A 27 -1.03 -17.80 -11.67
CA ALA A 27 -0.21 -18.86 -11.10
C ALA A 27 0.77 -19.44 -12.13
N ALA A 28 0.30 -19.70 -13.36
CA ALA A 28 1.14 -20.20 -14.43
C ALA A 28 2.24 -19.20 -14.82
N ILE A 29 1.93 -17.90 -14.90
CA ILE A 29 2.96 -16.87 -15.15
C ILE A 29 3.99 -16.84 -14.02
N ARG A 30 3.57 -16.93 -12.75
CA ARG A 30 4.53 -16.96 -11.62
C ARG A 30 5.49 -18.14 -11.71
N GLY A 31 4.98 -19.34 -11.97
CA GLY A 31 5.81 -20.54 -12.14
C GLY A 31 6.79 -20.38 -13.30
N LEU A 32 6.31 -19.96 -14.47
CA LEU A 32 7.15 -19.80 -15.67
C LEU A 32 8.20 -18.69 -15.52
N VAL A 33 7.89 -17.61 -14.80
CA VAL A 33 8.90 -16.58 -14.51
C VAL A 33 9.95 -17.09 -13.52
N GLY A 34 9.56 -17.95 -12.56
CA GLY A 34 10.51 -18.64 -11.68
C GLY A 34 11.46 -19.56 -12.45
N GLU A 35 10.97 -20.26 -13.48
CA GLU A 35 11.77 -21.18 -14.31
C GLU A 35 12.64 -20.45 -15.36
N ASN A 36 12.08 -19.48 -16.09
CA ASN A 36 12.71 -18.87 -17.26
C ASN A 36 13.27 -17.45 -17.01
N GLY A 37 12.97 -16.86 -15.86
CA GLY A 37 13.30 -15.47 -15.54
C GLY A 37 12.47 -14.43 -16.30
N VAL A 38 12.70 -13.14 -16.01
CA VAL A 38 11.89 -11.99 -16.47
C VAL A 38 12.28 -11.42 -17.84
N LYS A 39 13.09 -12.13 -18.64
CA LYS A 39 13.60 -11.63 -19.93
C LYS A 39 12.92 -12.28 -21.14
N GLN A 40 12.44 -13.52 -21.01
CA GLN A 40 12.01 -14.35 -22.13
C GLN A 40 10.47 -14.43 -22.24
N TRP A 41 9.80 -13.29 -22.39
CA TRP A 41 8.34 -13.22 -22.37
C TRP A 41 7.63 -13.97 -23.51
N THR A 42 8.26 -14.06 -24.68
CA THR A 42 7.73 -14.86 -25.80
C THR A 42 7.71 -16.34 -25.44
N LEU A 43 8.80 -16.84 -24.84
CA LEU A 43 8.89 -18.22 -24.37
C LEU A 43 7.88 -18.51 -23.25
N ILE A 44 7.70 -17.56 -22.32
CA ILE A 44 6.67 -17.66 -21.28
C ILE A 44 5.28 -17.81 -21.92
N ALA A 45 4.94 -16.99 -22.91
CA ALA A 45 3.65 -17.09 -23.61
C ALA A 45 3.47 -18.43 -24.35
N GLU A 46 4.53 -18.95 -24.97
CA GLU A 46 4.50 -20.29 -25.57
C GLU A 46 4.31 -21.39 -24.53
N ASN A 47 4.99 -21.30 -23.40
CA ASN A 47 4.90 -22.28 -22.33
C ASN A 47 3.54 -22.22 -21.62
N LEU A 48 2.88 -21.06 -21.57
CA LEU A 48 1.49 -20.96 -21.13
C LEU A 48 0.56 -21.83 -21.97
N TYR A 49 0.77 -21.85 -23.29
CA TYR A 49 0.03 -22.75 -24.17
C TYR A 49 0.45 -24.21 -23.99
N LYS A 50 1.75 -24.50 -24.14
CA LYS A 50 2.29 -25.87 -24.16
C LYS A 50 2.08 -26.62 -22.84
N LYS A 51 2.32 -25.98 -21.69
CA LYS A 51 2.24 -26.62 -20.36
C LYS A 51 0.86 -26.49 -19.71
N TYR A 52 0.16 -25.38 -19.92
CA TYR A 52 -1.06 -25.06 -19.17
C TYR A 52 -2.33 -24.98 -20.02
N ASN A 53 -2.21 -25.19 -21.35
CA ASN A 53 -3.29 -25.07 -22.33
C ASN A 53 -4.02 -23.71 -22.28
N ILE A 54 -3.27 -22.63 -22.00
CA ILE A 54 -3.78 -21.26 -21.96
C ILE A 54 -3.47 -20.59 -23.30
N THR A 55 -4.52 -20.27 -24.07
CA THR A 55 -4.40 -19.63 -25.39
C THR A 55 -4.73 -18.14 -25.34
N GLY A 56 -4.35 -17.41 -26.40
CA GLY A 56 -4.74 -16.01 -26.59
C GLY A 56 -4.03 -15.01 -25.68
N ARG A 57 -2.93 -15.40 -25.02
CA ARG A 57 -2.03 -14.49 -24.29
C ARG A 57 -0.74 -14.31 -25.09
N SER A 58 -0.35 -13.07 -25.30
CA SER A 58 0.92 -12.70 -25.94
C SER A 58 2.02 -12.44 -24.91
N GLY A 59 3.28 -12.53 -25.31
CA GLY A 59 4.41 -12.22 -24.44
C GLY A 59 4.35 -10.79 -23.88
N LYS A 60 3.88 -9.83 -24.69
CA LYS A 60 3.65 -8.44 -24.23
C LYS A 60 2.65 -8.39 -23.07
N GLN A 61 1.53 -9.10 -23.18
CA GLN A 61 0.51 -9.16 -22.12
C GLN A 61 1.07 -9.83 -20.86
N CYS A 62 1.83 -10.91 -21.00
CA CYS A 62 2.46 -11.58 -19.87
C CYS A 62 3.43 -10.67 -19.13
N ARG A 63 4.30 -9.95 -19.87
CA ARG A 63 5.21 -8.94 -19.33
C ARG A 63 4.46 -7.85 -18.56
N GLU A 64 3.43 -7.28 -19.17
CA GLU A 64 2.62 -6.22 -18.57
C GLU A 64 1.95 -6.71 -17.28
N ARG A 65 1.37 -7.92 -17.31
CA ARG A 65 0.73 -8.52 -16.12
C ARG A 65 1.74 -8.75 -15.00
N TRP A 66 2.94 -9.23 -15.33
CA TRP A 66 3.99 -9.45 -14.36
C TRP A 66 4.40 -8.17 -13.65
N HIS A 67 4.85 -7.17 -14.41
CA HIS A 67 5.40 -5.94 -13.85
C HIS A 67 4.37 -5.07 -13.13
N ASN A 68 3.08 -5.18 -13.48
CA ASN A 68 2.04 -4.35 -12.87
C ASN A 68 1.27 -5.04 -11.73
N HIS A 69 1.29 -6.37 -11.64
CA HIS A 69 0.42 -7.08 -10.68
C HIS A 69 1.01 -8.34 -10.00
N LEU A 70 1.96 -9.05 -10.63
CA LEU A 70 2.41 -10.36 -10.11
C LEU A 70 3.75 -10.33 -9.41
N ASN A 71 4.62 -9.38 -9.75
CA ASN A 71 5.90 -9.22 -9.07
C ASN A 71 5.67 -8.99 -7.56
N SER A 72 6.39 -9.74 -6.71
CA SER A 72 6.28 -9.66 -5.25
C SER A 72 6.69 -8.31 -4.69
N GLY A 73 7.54 -7.56 -5.40
CA GLY A 73 7.93 -6.20 -5.01
C GLY A 73 6.81 -5.15 -5.15
N ILE A 74 5.60 -5.52 -5.60
CA ILE A 74 4.49 -4.59 -5.77
C ILE A 74 3.65 -4.52 -4.50
N ILE A 75 3.55 -3.32 -3.94
CA ILE A 75 2.75 -3.00 -2.76
C ILE A 75 1.28 -2.86 -3.17
N LYS A 76 0.41 -3.59 -2.46
CA LYS A 76 -1.06 -3.61 -2.67
C LYS A 76 -1.83 -2.87 -1.57
N GLN A 77 -1.10 -2.39 -0.57
CA GLN A 77 -1.62 -1.61 0.54
C GLN A 77 -2.24 -0.31 0.02
N PRO A 78 -3.16 0.30 0.79
CA PRO A 78 -3.68 1.63 0.51
C PRO A 78 -2.56 2.65 0.32
N TRP A 79 -2.85 3.74 -0.39
CA TRP A 79 -1.91 4.86 -0.51
C TRP A 79 -1.77 5.57 0.83
N THR A 80 -0.54 5.80 1.24
CA THR A 80 -0.21 6.60 2.43
C THR A 80 -0.13 8.07 2.08
N LEU A 81 -0.28 8.95 3.08
CA LEU A 81 -0.22 10.39 2.90
C LEU A 81 1.14 10.84 2.33
N GLU A 82 2.22 10.21 2.78
CA GLU A 82 3.58 10.48 2.32
C GLU A 82 3.78 10.08 0.85
N GLU A 83 3.25 8.93 0.44
CA GLU A 83 3.29 8.49 -0.96
C GLU A 83 2.48 9.45 -1.85
N GLU A 84 1.27 9.84 -1.42
CA GLU A 84 0.44 10.79 -2.16
C GLU A 84 1.11 12.16 -2.27
N TYR A 85 1.65 12.67 -1.17
CA TYR A 85 2.36 13.94 -1.15
C TYR A 85 3.54 13.91 -2.11
N THR A 86 4.37 12.87 -2.05
CA THR A 86 5.54 12.69 -2.93
C THR A 86 5.12 12.65 -4.39
N LEU A 87 4.06 11.91 -4.72
CA LEU A 87 3.51 11.85 -6.08
C LEU A 87 3.14 13.24 -6.62
N PHE A 88 2.29 13.97 -5.90
CA PHE A 88 1.78 15.25 -6.38
C PHE A 88 2.87 16.32 -6.41
N PHE A 89 3.74 16.35 -5.41
CA PHE A 89 4.86 17.27 -5.33
C PHE A 89 5.89 17.04 -6.45
N THR A 90 6.30 15.79 -6.69
CA THR A 90 7.23 15.48 -7.78
C THR A 90 6.58 15.71 -9.14
N HIS A 91 5.29 15.37 -9.31
CA HIS A 91 4.56 15.65 -10.54
C HIS A 91 4.53 17.13 -10.90
N GLN A 92 4.34 18.03 -9.93
CA GLN A 92 4.41 19.48 -10.19
C GLN A 92 5.77 19.93 -10.73
N LYS A 93 6.86 19.25 -10.35
CA LYS A 93 8.22 19.58 -10.78
C LYS A 93 8.57 19.03 -12.16
N ILE A 94 8.25 17.76 -12.42
CA ILE A 94 8.74 17.04 -13.61
C ILE A 94 7.64 16.64 -14.62
N GLY A 95 6.37 16.81 -14.25
CA GLY A 95 5.21 16.46 -15.08
C GLY A 95 4.96 14.95 -15.18
N ASN A 96 4.44 14.51 -16.33
CA ASN A 96 3.98 13.13 -16.57
C ASN A 96 5.13 12.12 -16.81
N LYS A 97 6.15 12.13 -15.95
CA LYS A 97 7.28 11.20 -16.01
C LYS A 97 7.11 10.06 -15.00
N TRP A 98 6.08 9.23 -15.22
CA TRP A 98 5.64 8.22 -14.25
C TRP A 98 6.72 7.23 -13.82
N ALA A 99 7.62 6.83 -14.72
CA ALA A 99 8.72 5.92 -14.43
C ALA A 99 9.84 6.57 -13.58
N GLU A 100 9.98 7.90 -13.66
CA GLU A 100 10.90 8.67 -12.83
C GLU A 100 10.29 8.84 -11.43
N ILE A 101 9.01 9.23 -11.36
CA ILE A 101 8.26 9.34 -10.09
C ILE A 101 8.20 7.98 -9.35
N SER A 102 8.11 6.86 -10.08
CA SER A 102 8.12 5.53 -9.44
C SER A 102 9.41 5.18 -8.72
N GLN A 103 10.52 5.86 -9.02
CA GLN A 103 11.77 5.65 -8.27
C GLN A 103 11.70 6.29 -6.88
N ASP A 104 10.93 7.36 -6.71
CA ASP A 104 10.76 8.06 -5.44
C ASP A 104 9.74 7.36 -4.51
N ILE A 105 8.92 6.46 -5.06
CA ILE A 105 7.85 5.77 -4.34
C ILE A 105 8.05 4.25 -4.44
N PRO A 106 8.91 3.66 -3.59
CA PRO A 106 9.30 2.27 -3.71
C PRO A 106 8.08 1.33 -3.58
N GLY A 107 8.05 0.30 -4.43
CA GLY A 107 6.98 -0.69 -4.45
C GLY A 107 5.70 -0.26 -5.18
N ARG A 108 5.60 1.00 -5.61
CA ARG A 108 4.57 1.45 -6.55
C ARG A 108 5.08 1.40 -7.99
N THR A 109 4.24 0.90 -8.89
CA THR A 109 4.56 0.85 -10.33
C THR A 109 4.21 2.17 -11.00
N ASP A 110 4.90 2.51 -12.08
CA ASP A 110 4.58 3.68 -12.93
C ASP A 110 3.10 3.70 -13.36
N ASN A 111 2.54 2.51 -13.65
CA ASN A 111 1.13 2.38 -13.97
C ASN A 111 0.22 2.66 -12.77
N SER A 112 0.57 2.17 -11.56
CA SER A 112 -0.19 2.47 -10.35
C SER A 112 -0.17 3.96 -10.00
N ILE A 113 0.98 4.61 -10.15
CA ILE A 113 1.18 6.04 -9.91
C ILE A 113 0.31 6.87 -10.85
N LYS A 114 0.42 6.61 -12.16
CA LYS A 114 -0.42 7.28 -13.17
C LYS A 114 -1.91 7.09 -12.88
N ASN A 115 -2.33 5.87 -12.53
CA ASN A 115 -3.73 5.57 -12.24
C ASN A 115 -4.23 6.30 -10.98
N HIS A 116 -3.41 6.33 -9.93
CA HIS A 116 -3.72 7.03 -8.70
C HIS A 116 -3.84 8.53 -8.93
N PHE A 117 -2.84 9.12 -9.59
CA PHE A 117 -2.84 10.54 -9.95
C PHE A 117 -4.12 10.95 -10.68
N TYR A 118 -4.48 10.28 -11.78
CA TYR A 118 -5.67 10.65 -12.55
C TYR A 118 -6.98 10.39 -11.79
N SER A 119 -7.02 9.36 -10.94
CA SER A 119 -8.19 9.07 -10.11
C SER A 119 -8.40 10.17 -9.07
N THR A 120 -7.33 10.59 -8.39
CA THR A 120 -7.33 11.67 -7.42
C THR A 120 -7.64 13.02 -8.08
N VAL A 121 -7.03 13.33 -9.23
CA VAL A 121 -7.33 14.55 -10.00
C VAL A 121 -8.82 14.63 -10.37
N ARG A 122 -9.43 13.54 -10.84
CA ARG A 122 -10.87 13.51 -11.12
C ARG A 122 -11.73 13.68 -9.86
N LYS A 123 -11.33 13.03 -8.76
CA LYS A 123 -12.00 13.16 -7.46
C LYS A 123 -12.00 14.61 -6.98
N PHE A 124 -10.87 15.28 -7.06
CA PHE A 124 -10.75 16.68 -6.64
C PHE A 124 -11.42 17.65 -7.61
N TYR A 125 -11.37 17.38 -8.91
CA TYR A 125 -12.13 18.16 -9.89
C TYR A 125 -13.63 18.16 -9.53
N ARG A 126 -14.21 16.99 -9.26
CA ARG A 126 -15.61 16.90 -8.81
C ARG A 126 -15.85 17.66 -7.52
N LYS A 127 -14.93 17.59 -6.56
CA LYS A 127 -15.02 18.32 -5.28
C LYS A 127 -15.03 19.83 -5.48
N LEU A 128 -14.21 20.34 -6.40
CA LEU A 128 -14.06 21.79 -6.66
C LEU A 128 -15.20 22.36 -7.51
N TYR A 129 -15.65 21.64 -8.53
CA TYR A 129 -16.58 22.17 -9.53
C TYR A 129 -17.98 21.53 -9.49
N GLY A 130 -18.20 20.52 -8.65
CA GLY A 130 -19.51 19.86 -8.51
C GLY A 130 -19.97 19.06 -9.74
N LYS A 131 -19.08 18.81 -10.71
CA LYS A 131 -19.40 18.11 -11.97
C LYS A 131 -18.24 17.22 -12.42
N GLU A 132 -18.53 16.27 -13.31
CA GLU A 132 -17.49 15.50 -14.00
C GLU A 132 -16.77 16.39 -15.03
N GLY A 133 -15.44 16.26 -15.07
CA GLY A 133 -14.59 17.02 -15.99
C GLY A 133 -14.26 16.23 -17.25
N THR A 134 -14.27 16.89 -18.40
CA THR A 134 -13.71 16.35 -19.64
C THR A 134 -12.19 16.23 -19.55
N SER A 135 -11.55 15.54 -20.50
CA SER A 135 -10.08 15.45 -20.53
C SER A 135 -9.43 16.83 -20.66
N GLU A 136 -10.08 17.74 -21.39
CA GLU A 136 -9.67 19.11 -21.60
C GLU A 136 -9.83 19.93 -20.31
N ASP A 137 -10.95 19.78 -19.60
CA ASP A 137 -11.18 20.46 -18.32
C ASP A 137 -10.14 20.07 -17.28
N LEU A 138 -9.84 18.77 -17.16
CA LEU A 138 -8.84 18.28 -16.20
C LEU A 138 -7.44 18.80 -16.54
N LYS A 139 -7.12 18.92 -17.84
CA LYS A 139 -5.84 19.43 -18.30
C LYS A 139 -5.72 20.94 -18.04
N TYR A 140 -6.76 21.70 -18.32
CA TYR A 140 -6.77 23.16 -18.13
C TYR A 140 -6.67 23.53 -16.64
N ASN A 141 -7.40 22.82 -15.79
CA ASN A 141 -7.44 23.08 -14.36
C ASN A 141 -6.38 22.30 -13.56
N LEU A 142 -5.45 21.60 -14.24
CA LEU A 142 -4.57 20.63 -13.59
C LEU A 142 -3.78 21.24 -12.43
N LYS A 143 -3.24 22.44 -12.62
CA LYS A 143 -2.45 23.13 -11.58
C LYS A 143 -3.30 23.43 -10.34
N GLN A 144 -4.49 24.01 -10.52
CA GLN A 144 -5.40 24.33 -9.43
C GLN A 144 -5.83 23.06 -8.66
N ILE A 145 -6.08 21.97 -9.40
CA ILE A 145 -6.43 20.69 -8.80
C ILE A 145 -5.26 20.14 -7.98
N THR A 146 -4.04 20.10 -8.53
CA THR A 146 -2.88 19.55 -7.82
C THR A 146 -2.47 20.40 -6.62
N ASP A 147 -2.57 21.73 -6.71
CA ASP A 147 -2.38 22.64 -5.57
C ASP A 147 -3.39 22.31 -4.46
N SER A 148 -4.68 22.18 -4.79
CA SER A 148 -5.72 21.82 -3.82
C SER A 148 -5.53 20.43 -3.20
N VAL A 149 -4.97 19.47 -3.94
CA VAL A 149 -4.62 18.15 -3.40
C VAL A 149 -3.52 18.29 -2.35
N LEU A 150 -2.45 19.01 -2.67
CA LEU A 150 -1.32 19.21 -1.74
C LEU A 150 -1.75 19.96 -0.48
N ASP A 151 -2.61 20.96 -0.60
CA ASP A 151 -3.15 21.69 0.56
C ASP A 151 -3.96 20.77 1.49
N ASN A 152 -4.78 19.89 0.91
CA ASN A 152 -5.55 18.92 1.68
C ASN A 152 -4.63 17.92 2.39
N LEU A 153 -3.61 17.39 1.70
CA LEU A 153 -2.64 16.46 2.29
C LEU A 153 -1.82 17.12 3.41
N ASN A 154 -1.40 18.37 3.23
CA ASN A 154 -0.70 19.13 4.26
C ASN A 154 -1.59 19.35 5.49
N SER A 155 -2.87 19.65 5.29
CA SER A 155 -3.83 19.82 6.38
C SER A 155 -4.03 18.51 7.16
N GLU A 156 -4.20 17.39 6.46
CA GLU A 156 -4.33 16.06 7.07
C GLU A 156 -3.08 15.68 7.88
N ARG A 157 -1.89 15.97 7.34
CA ARG A 157 -0.63 15.74 8.06
C ARG A 157 -0.53 16.57 9.35
N GLN A 158 -0.95 17.83 9.33
CA GLN A 158 -0.93 18.67 10.54
C GLN A 158 -1.91 18.16 11.61
N ASN A 159 -3.08 17.67 11.19
CA ASN A 159 -4.05 17.10 12.12
C ASN A 159 -3.47 15.87 12.84
N LEU A 160 -2.80 14.97 12.12
CA LEU A 160 -2.14 13.80 12.72
C LEU A 160 -1.06 14.20 13.74
N ILE A 161 -0.24 15.21 13.42
CA ILE A 161 0.79 15.71 14.35
C ILE A 161 0.15 16.28 15.63
N ASN A 162 -0.97 17.00 15.49
CA ASN A 162 -1.66 17.58 16.63
C ASN A 162 -2.33 16.51 17.51
N GLU A 163 -2.89 15.47 16.89
CA GLU A 163 -3.48 14.32 17.61
C GLU A 163 -2.41 13.54 18.38
N GLU A 164 -1.25 13.25 17.76
CA GLU A 164 -0.13 12.58 18.43
C GLU A 164 0.39 13.39 19.63
N LYS A 165 0.52 14.71 19.49
CA LYS A 165 0.89 15.59 20.62
C LYS A 165 -0.11 15.54 21.76
N LEU A 166 -1.41 15.52 21.44
CA LEU A 166 -2.45 15.40 22.46
C LEU A 166 -2.37 14.06 23.21
N THR A 167 -1.97 12.99 22.52
CA THR A 167 -1.75 11.67 23.15
C THR A 167 -0.43 11.56 23.93
N SER A 168 0.62 12.30 23.54
CA SER A 168 1.90 12.31 24.29
C SER A 168 1.81 13.14 25.56
N ASP A 169 1.05 14.23 25.53
CA ASP A 169 0.88 15.13 26.68
C ASP A 169 -0.09 14.56 27.75
N SER A 170 -0.71 13.41 27.49
CA SER A 170 -1.62 12.71 28.42
C SER A 170 -1.04 11.41 29.01
N ILE A 171 0.27 11.15 28.85
CA ILE A 171 0.99 10.13 29.62
C ILE A 171 1.54 10.78 30.91
N GLU A 172 0.65 11.17 31.82
CA GLU A 172 0.97 11.39 33.24
C GLU A 172 0.55 10.20 34.11
N ASP A 173 0.36 9.01 33.51
CA ASP A 173 0.13 7.75 34.23
C ASP A 173 0.99 6.62 33.66
N THR A 174 2.25 6.89 33.31
CA THR A 174 3.24 5.80 33.32
C THR A 174 3.38 5.35 34.76
N PRO A 175 3.02 4.10 35.13
CA PRO A 175 3.29 3.62 36.47
C PRO A 175 4.78 3.76 36.71
N ILE A 176 5.13 4.63 37.66
CA ILE A 176 6.48 4.75 38.19
C ILE A 176 6.82 3.35 38.69
N PHE A 177 7.56 2.59 37.89
CA PHE A 177 8.20 1.39 38.41
C PHE A 177 9.03 1.86 39.61
N PRO A 178 8.82 1.28 40.80
CA PRO A 178 9.56 1.70 41.97
C PRO A 178 11.05 1.62 41.65
N ASP A 179 11.76 2.70 41.94
CA ASP A 179 13.20 2.75 41.82
C ASP A 179 13.80 1.61 42.66
N PHE A 180 14.36 0.61 41.99
CA PHE A 180 14.99 -0.55 42.64
C PHE A 180 16.34 -0.21 43.29
N SER A 181 16.74 1.06 43.30
CA SER A 181 18.00 1.51 43.92
C SER A 181 18.09 1.23 45.42
N ASP A 182 16.95 0.99 46.09
CA ASP A 182 16.91 0.57 47.51
C ASP A 182 16.72 -0.95 47.70
N MET A 183 16.76 -1.75 46.62
CA MET A 183 16.68 -3.20 46.74
C MET A 183 18.01 -3.76 47.29
N ILE A 184 18.10 -3.87 48.62
CA ILE A 184 19.15 -4.61 49.29
C ILE A 184 19.02 -6.09 48.89
N ILE A 185 19.87 -6.55 47.96
CA ILE A 185 20.06 -7.97 47.67
C ILE A 185 20.76 -8.59 48.87
N THR A 186 19.99 -9.02 49.86
CA THR A 186 20.42 -10.06 50.79
C THR A 186 19.79 -11.37 50.34
N GLY A 187 20.64 -12.39 50.19
CA GLY A 187 20.21 -13.69 49.72
C GLY A 187 19.07 -14.24 50.58
N GLN A 188 17.99 -14.64 49.89
CA GLN A 188 16.77 -15.29 50.35
C GLN A 188 15.65 -14.36 50.84
N HIS A 189 14.61 -14.30 49.98
CA HIS A 189 13.27 -13.72 50.13
C HIS A 189 13.10 -12.19 50.00
N ILE A 190 12.35 -11.80 48.96
CA ILE A 190 11.74 -10.47 48.80
C ILE A 190 10.56 -10.40 49.78
N LYS A 191 10.59 -9.50 50.77
CA LYS A 191 9.39 -9.14 51.55
C LYS A 191 8.72 -7.94 50.89
N MET A 192 7.50 -8.15 50.40
CA MET A 192 6.62 -7.08 49.92
C MET A 192 5.96 -6.36 51.11
N PRO A 193 5.58 -5.07 50.99
CA PRO A 193 4.86 -4.33 52.02
C PRO A 193 3.52 -4.99 52.42
N GLN A 194 3.16 -4.88 53.70
CA GLN A 194 2.09 -5.63 54.37
C GLN A 194 0.66 -5.27 53.93
N ASP A 195 0.53 -4.26 53.10
CA ASP A 195 -0.70 -3.62 52.63
C ASP A 195 -1.09 -4.04 51.20
N TRP A 196 -0.28 -4.88 50.54
CA TRP A 196 -0.66 -5.56 49.30
C TRP A 196 -1.24 -6.95 49.62
N ALA A 197 -2.53 -6.98 49.98
CA ALA A 197 -3.26 -8.22 50.20
C ALA A 197 -3.32 -9.05 48.90
N TYR A 198 -2.51 -10.11 48.84
CA TYR A 198 -2.56 -11.14 47.81
C TYR A 198 -3.87 -11.94 47.91
N GLN A 199 -4.59 -12.07 46.79
CA GLN A 199 -5.39 -13.24 46.49
C GLN A 199 -4.60 -14.09 45.49
N ASP A 200 -4.44 -15.38 45.81
CA ASP A 200 -3.55 -16.36 45.18
C ASP A 200 -3.62 -16.38 43.65
N LEU A 201 -2.45 -16.23 43.00
CA LEU A 201 -2.24 -16.62 41.61
C LEU A 201 -1.59 -18.01 41.60
N SER A 202 -2.36 -19.04 41.24
CA SER A 202 -1.83 -20.39 41.02
C SER A 202 -1.32 -20.54 39.58
N PHE A 203 -0.06 -20.93 39.43
CA PHE A 203 0.55 -21.27 38.14
C PHE A 203 0.42 -22.78 37.88
N ASP A 204 -0.32 -23.17 36.85
CA ASP A 204 -0.48 -24.56 36.43
C ASP A 204 0.63 -24.95 35.44
N MET A 205 1.51 -25.87 35.85
CA MET A 205 2.70 -26.25 35.08
C MET A 205 2.42 -27.22 33.92
N GLU A 206 1.19 -27.71 33.75
CA GLU A 206 0.90 -28.67 32.68
C GLU A 206 0.43 -28.06 31.35
N GLN A 207 0.21 -26.72 31.27
CA GLN A 207 -0.33 -26.09 30.05
C GLN A 207 0.45 -24.86 29.53
N GLU A 208 1.51 -24.39 30.19
CA GLU A 208 2.29 -23.18 29.79
C GLU A 208 1.41 -21.96 29.38
N VAL A 209 0.31 -21.69 30.09
CA VAL A 209 -0.47 -20.46 29.91
C VAL A 209 -0.73 -19.77 31.24
N LEU A 210 -0.52 -18.45 31.28
CA LEU A 210 -0.92 -17.62 32.41
C LEU A 210 -2.44 -17.41 32.37
N ILE A 211 -3.15 -17.94 33.37
CA ILE A 211 -4.57 -17.67 33.56
C ILE A 211 -4.70 -16.42 34.44
N TYR A 212 -5.11 -15.30 33.84
CA TYR A 212 -5.42 -14.09 34.59
C TYR A 212 -6.84 -14.17 35.14
N PRO A 213 -7.06 -13.82 36.42
CA PRO A 213 -8.41 -13.73 36.96
C PRO A 213 -9.17 -12.58 36.27
N ILE A 214 -10.44 -12.83 35.95
CA ILE A 214 -11.36 -11.85 35.39
C ILE A 214 -11.59 -10.75 36.43
N SER A 215 -11.53 -9.50 36.00
CA SER A 215 -11.72 -8.33 36.85
C SER A 215 -13.12 -8.33 37.49
N PRO A 216 -13.26 -8.04 38.80
CA PRO A 216 -14.56 -7.90 39.44
C PRO A 216 -15.37 -6.67 38.96
N TYR A 217 -14.84 -5.88 38.03
CA TYR A 217 -15.53 -4.77 37.36
C TYR A 217 -15.91 -5.05 35.90
N ASP A 218 -15.71 -6.28 35.42
CA ASP A 218 -16.18 -6.71 34.10
C ASP A 218 -17.69 -7.03 34.15
N ASN A 219 -18.51 -6.07 33.75
CA ASN A 219 -19.97 -6.19 33.69
C ASN A 219 -20.48 -6.79 32.37
N SER A 220 -19.65 -7.49 31.59
CA SER A 220 -20.04 -8.02 30.27
C SER A 220 -20.90 -9.31 30.28
N GLN A 221 -21.59 -9.64 31.39
CA GLN A 221 -22.48 -10.83 31.46
C GLN A 221 -23.88 -10.55 32.04
N PHE A 222 -24.39 -9.32 31.93
CA PHE A 222 -25.83 -9.07 32.03
C PHE A 222 -26.31 -8.27 30.80
N TYR A 223 -26.52 -8.98 29.68
CA TYR A 223 -27.69 -8.93 28.79
C TYR A 223 -27.56 -10.00 27.70
#